data_AF-A0A401PXD2-F1
#
_entry.id   AF-A0A401PXD2-F1
#
_cell.length_a   1.000
_cell.length_b   1.000
_cell.length_c   1.000
_cell.angle_alpha   90.00
_cell.angle_beta   90.00
_cell.angle_gamma   90.00
#
_symmetry.space_group_name_H-M   'P 1'
#
loop_
_entity.id
_entity.type
_entity.pdbx_description
1 polymer ?
#
loop_
_entity_poly.entity_id
_entity_poly.type
_entity_poly.pdbx_seq_one_letter_code
_entity_poly.pdbx_strand_id
1 'polypeptide(L)'
;NCGWTEDEHLTFQVIVDLYCHETQNRNMLYMDMLLRLLPHKSKQELIDHWRLWDGFQFKKEHRKVLIQNWTRDKKDLLMKTVMIFAEAYIAHAADVLLANDRQKQQEICAELSHKVRQMRAQQEEMARLEAAIAAQKREREIEQERKKREKEMCRRATDKEKIKQYYAEKQWKREELEQRHKQRLEELKNEMAEQAEKDRERVKHRQELLQKRRLEKKAFILQQMQEEEERQKHLDAYWQKFAVTAQFDPVRMMSDTEASKARIGIGTQEEFLPQKPLFYLSTYTDKQV
;
A
#
# COMPACT_ATOMS: atom_id res chain seq x y z
N ASN A 1 71.11 87.13 77.83
CA ASN A 1 70.99 88.57 78.09
C ASN A 1 71.84 89.32 77.08
N CYS A 2 71.20 89.97 76.11
CA CYS A 2 71.87 90.66 75.00
C CYS A 2 72.45 92.04 75.36
N GLY A 3 72.52 92.43 76.65
CA GLY A 3 73.03 93.75 77.06
C GLY A 3 72.08 94.92 76.80
N TRP A 4 70.82 94.64 76.47
CA TRP A 4 69.74 95.61 76.31
C TRP A 4 68.82 95.60 77.53
N THR A 5 68.41 96.77 78.00
CA THR A 5 67.38 96.89 79.04
C THR A 5 65.98 96.71 78.45
N GLU A 6 64.99 96.44 79.30
CA GLU A 6 63.59 96.29 78.87
C GLU A 6 63.05 97.59 78.22
N ASP A 7 63.38 98.75 78.80
CA ASP A 7 62.99 100.06 78.27
C ASP A 7 63.66 100.39 76.92
N GLU A 8 64.94 100.04 76.76
CA GLU A 8 65.65 100.18 75.49
C GLU A 8 65.03 99.28 74.40
N HIS A 9 64.66 98.05 74.78
CA HIS A 9 63.99 97.12 73.88
C HIS A 9 62.58 97.60 73.49
N LEU A 10 61.83 98.15 74.44
CA LEU A 10 60.51 98.72 74.20
C LEU A 10 60.59 99.93 73.26
N THR A 11 61.56 100.81 73.51
CA THR A 11 61.85 101.95 72.62
C THR A 11 62.21 101.46 71.22
N PHE A 12 63.02 100.42 71.12
CA PHE A 12 63.34 99.79 69.84
C PHE A 12 62.09 99.27 69.11
N GLN A 13 61.23 98.50 69.79
CA GLN A 13 60.01 97.94 69.20
C GLN A 13 59.04 99.02 68.73
N VAL A 14 58.73 99.99 69.59
CA VAL A 14 57.79 101.07 69.27
C VAL A 14 58.26 101.85 68.04
N ILE A 15 59.56 102.15 67.96
CA ILE A 15 60.11 102.89 66.83
C ILE A 15 60.11 102.04 65.55
N VAL A 16 60.45 100.75 65.61
CA VAL A 16 60.37 99.88 64.43
C VAL A 16 58.92 99.74 63.93
N ASP A 17 57.96 99.64 64.84
CA ASP A 17 56.53 99.50 64.53
C ASP A 17 55.90 100.80 64.01
N LEU A 18 56.45 101.97 64.38
CA LEU A 18 55.97 103.29 63.94
C LEU A 18 56.14 103.49 62.42
N TYR A 19 57.15 102.86 61.81
CA TYR A 19 57.37 102.95 60.37
C TYR A 19 56.70 101.77 59.64
N CYS A 20 55.82 102.09 58.69
CA CYS A 20 55.12 101.10 57.87
C CYS A 20 56.09 100.27 57.03
N HIS A 21 55.73 99.00 56.77
CA HIS A 21 56.48 98.09 55.89
C HIS A 21 56.57 98.60 54.44
N GLU A 22 55.70 99.52 54.03
CA GLU A 22 55.63 100.09 52.67
C GLU A 22 56.52 101.33 52.49
N THR A 23 57.10 101.87 53.56
CA THR A 23 57.96 103.06 53.49
C THR A 23 59.30 102.73 52.82
N GLN A 24 59.66 103.47 51.77
CA GLN A 24 60.98 103.34 51.14
C GLN A 24 62.09 103.65 52.14
N ASN A 25 63.14 102.83 52.14
CA ASN A 25 64.26 102.93 53.09
C ASN A 25 63.85 102.89 54.57
N ARG A 26 62.74 102.20 54.91
CA ARG A 26 62.27 101.99 56.30
C ARG A 26 63.40 101.69 57.28
N ASN A 27 64.27 100.76 56.91
CA ASN A 27 65.42 100.35 57.73
C ASN A 27 66.39 101.49 58.04
N MET A 28 66.60 102.42 57.12
CA MET A 28 67.44 103.59 57.40
C MET A 28 66.72 104.59 58.32
N LEU A 29 65.41 104.79 58.11
CA LEU A 29 64.63 105.81 58.81
C LEU A 29 64.49 105.50 60.30
N TYR A 30 64.10 104.28 60.66
CA TYR A 30 64.00 103.93 62.07
C TYR A 30 65.39 103.80 62.72
N MET A 31 66.42 103.37 61.99
CA MET A 31 67.79 103.30 62.55
C MET A 31 68.34 104.69 62.89
N ASP A 32 68.08 105.69 62.05
CA ASP A 32 68.40 107.09 62.33
C ASP A 32 67.62 107.62 63.55
N MET A 33 66.33 107.30 63.66
CA MET A 33 65.52 107.66 64.84
C MET A 33 66.03 106.99 66.13
N LEU A 34 66.41 105.70 66.06
CA LEU A 34 66.94 104.95 67.19
C LEU A 34 68.28 105.49 67.68
N LEU A 35 69.16 105.92 66.78
CA LEU A 35 70.43 106.55 67.16
C LEU A 35 70.24 107.88 67.90
N ARG A 36 69.12 108.59 67.66
CA ARG A 36 68.79 109.83 68.39
C ARG A 36 68.18 109.56 69.76
N LEU A 37 67.35 108.52 69.87
CA LEU A 37 66.66 108.16 71.11
C LEU A 37 67.52 107.31 72.06
N LEU A 38 68.54 106.63 71.53
CA LEU A 38 69.48 105.79 72.27
C LEU A 38 70.93 106.20 71.96
N PRO A 39 71.37 107.40 72.39
CA PRO A 39 72.67 107.95 72.02
C PRO A 39 73.87 107.17 72.59
N HIS A 40 73.64 106.37 73.64
CA HIS A 40 74.63 105.50 74.28
C HIS A 40 74.82 104.15 73.58
N LYS A 41 74.06 103.85 72.51
CA LYS A 41 74.21 102.63 71.71
C LYS A 41 74.87 102.94 70.38
N SER A 42 75.81 102.11 69.97
CA SER A 42 76.44 102.20 68.66
C SER A 42 75.53 101.69 67.55
N LYS A 43 75.76 102.17 66.32
CA LYS A 43 75.07 101.69 65.12
C LYS A 43 75.21 100.17 64.93
N GLN A 44 76.37 99.60 65.29
CA GLN A 44 76.61 98.16 65.16
C GLN A 44 75.75 97.38 66.16
N GLU A 45 75.65 97.83 67.41
CA GLU A 45 74.78 97.21 68.42
C GLU A 45 73.30 97.26 68.04
N LEU A 46 72.85 98.35 67.40
CA LEU A 46 71.49 98.48 66.85
C LEU A 46 71.21 97.47 65.73
N ILE A 47 72.16 97.30 64.80
CA ILE A 47 72.05 96.33 63.70
C ILE A 47 72.04 94.90 64.23
N ASP A 48 72.91 94.58 65.19
CA ASP A 48 72.98 93.24 65.76
C ASP A 48 71.73 92.91 66.57
N HIS A 49 71.21 93.88 67.34
CA HIS A 49 69.93 93.74 68.03
C HIS A 49 68.75 93.60 67.07
N TRP A 50 68.72 94.37 65.97
CA TRP A 50 67.71 94.22 64.92
C TRP A 50 67.74 92.83 64.29
N ARG A 51 68.91 92.30 63.94
CA ARG A 51 69.04 90.92 63.40
C ARG A 51 68.51 89.87 64.37
N LEU A 52 68.81 90.03 65.66
CA LEU A 52 68.31 89.12 66.69
C LEU A 52 66.79 89.22 66.85
N TRP A 53 66.24 90.43 66.81
CA TRP A 53 64.79 90.67 66.89
C TRP A 53 64.05 90.16 65.64
N ASP A 54 64.57 90.44 64.44
CA ASP A 54 64.02 89.96 63.17
C ASP A 54 64.01 88.42 63.12
N GLY A 55 65.14 87.79 63.48
CA GLY A 55 65.23 86.34 63.62
C GLY A 55 64.28 85.77 64.67
N PHE A 56 64.01 86.49 65.76
CA PHE A 56 63.01 86.11 66.75
C PHE A 56 61.58 86.22 66.20
N GLN A 57 61.23 87.32 65.55
CA GLN A 57 59.90 87.51 64.93
C GLN A 57 59.63 86.48 63.84
N PHE A 58 60.63 86.21 62.98
CA PHE A 58 60.56 85.16 61.98
C PHE A 58 60.26 83.79 62.61
N LYS A 59 61.02 83.40 63.66
CA LYS A 59 60.79 82.14 64.37
C LYS A 59 59.41 82.09 65.04
N LYS A 60 58.94 83.20 65.59
CA LYS A 60 57.62 83.32 66.22
C LYS A 60 56.50 83.11 65.20
N GLU A 61 56.55 83.80 64.06
CA GLU A 61 55.51 83.67 63.01
C GLU A 61 55.59 82.30 62.32
N HIS A 62 56.79 81.80 62.05
CA HIS A 62 56.97 80.45 61.50
C HIS A 62 56.40 79.37 62.43
N ARG A 63 56.61 79.49 63.75
CA ARG A 63 56.01 78.58 64.74
C ARG A 63 54.48 78.64 64.70
N LYS A 64 53.90 79.85 64.58
CA LYS A 64 52.45 80.02 64.48
C LYS A 64 51.87 79.36 63.24
N VAL A 65 52.48 79.57 62.07
CA VAL A 65 52.09 78.93 60.81
C VAL A 65 52.22 77.40 60.89
N LEU A 66 53.31 76.90 61.48
CA LEU A 66 53.52 75.46 61.66
C LEU A 66 52.41 74.83 62.52
N ILE A 67 52.04 75.47 63.64
CA ILE A 67 50.96 75.01 64.52
C ILE A 67 49.61 75.03 63.79
N GLN A 68 49.34 76.07 63.01
CA GLN A 68 48.11 76.18 62.22
C GLN A 68 48.02 75.11 61.14
N ASN A 69 49.09 74.92 60.36
CA ASN A 69 49.16 73.86 59.34
C ASN A 69 49.01 72.48 59.98
N TRP A 70 49.72 72.20 61.07
CA TRP A 70 49.57 70.95 61.81
C TRP A 70 48.12 70.71 62.26
N THR A 71 47.46 71.75 62.79
CA THR A 71 46.08 71.64 63.25
C THR A 71 45.11 71.38 62.09
N ARG A 72 45.31 72.03 60.94
CA ARG A 72 44.53 71.78 59.72
C ARG A 72 44.76 70.36 59.20
N ASP A 73 46.02 69.98 58.99
CA ASP A 73 46.37 68.70 58.37
C ASP A 73 45.93 67.53 59.26
N LYS A 74 45.99 67.68 60.58
CA LYS A 74 45.44 66.70 61.54
C LYS A 74 43.92 66.56 61.37
N LYS A 75 43.18 67.65 61.23
CA LYS A 75 41.72 67.61 61.00
C LYS A 75 41.38 66.99 59.66
N ASP A 76 42.11 67.34 58.61
CA ASP A 76 41.91 66.79 57.27
C ASP A 76 42.20 65.29 57.23
N LEU A 77 43.27 64.85 57.90
CA LEU A 77 43.58 63.44 58.03
C LEU A 77 42.45 62.70 58.76
N LEU A 78 41.98 63.21 59.88
CA LEU A 78 40.87 62.62 60.62
C LEU A 78 39.62 62.52 59.75
N MET A 79 39.25 63.59 59.05
CA MET A 79 38.07 63.59 58.16
C MET A 79 38.22 62.56 57.03
N LYS A 80 39.39 62.50 56.38
CA LYS A 80 39.67 61.49 55.34
C LYS A 80 39.60 60.08 55.88
N THR A 81 40.16 59.82 57.05
CA THR A 81 40.11 58.48 57.65
C THR A 81 38.68 58.07 57.97
N VAL A 82 37.88 58.97 58.56
CA VAL A 82 36.45 58.72 58.84
C VAL A 82 35.68 58.45 57.56
N MET A 83 35.93 59.23 56.50
CA MET A 83 35.28 59.04 55.19
C MET A 83 35.62 57.68 54.59
N ILE A 84 36.91 57.28 54.57
CA ILE A 84 37.34 55.98 54.05
C ILE A 84 36.71 54.84 54.84
N PHE A 85 36.65 54.93 56.18
CA PHE A 85 36.00 53.91 56.99
C PHE A 85 34.49 53.85 56.74
N ALA A 86 33.82 54.99 56.54
CA ALA A 86 32.41 55.03 56.20
C ALA A 86 32.13 54.40 54.82
N GLU A 87 32.94 54.72 53.82
CA GLU A 87 32.87 54.12 52.48
C GLU A 87 33.10 52.61 52.53
N ALA A 88 34.13 52.15 53.24
CA ALA A 88 34.43 50.74 53.42
C ALA A 88 33.29 50.00 54.15
N TYR A 89 32.68 50.64 55.15
CA TYR A 89 31.53 50.07 55.85
C TYR A 89 30.30 49.93 54.94
N ILE A 90 29.99 50.97 54.15
CA ILE A 90 28.88 50.93 53.19
C ILE A 90 29.12 49.87 52.11
N ALA A 91 30.33 49.80 51.56
CA ALA A 91 30.70 48.79 50.58
C ALA A 91 30.56 47.37 51.15
N HIS A 92 31.08 47.13 52.35
CA HIS A 92 30.95 45.84 53.03
C HIS A 92 29.48 45.48 53.31
N ALA A 93 28.67 46.43 53.76
CA ALA A 93 27.24 46.20 53.99
C ALA A 93 26.50 45.84 52.69
N ALA A 94 26.82 46.51 51.57
CA ALA A 94 26.28 46.18 50.26
C ALA A 94 26.71 44.79 49.78
N ASP A 95 27.97 44.41 49.98
CA ASP A 95 28.49 43.09 49.62
C ASP A 95 27.79 41.98 50.40
N VAL A 96 27.54 42.19 51.70
CA VAL A 96 26.79 41.24 52.54
C VAL A 96 25.36 41.06 52.02
N LEU A 97 24.69 42.15 51.63
CA LEU A 97 23.34 42.07 51.04
C LEU A 97 23.35 41.28 49.72
N LEU A 98 24.29 41.57 48.82
CA LEU A 98 24.44 40.86 47.55
C LEU A 98 24.75 39.37 47.75
N ALA A 99 25.59 39.03 48.73
CA ALA A 99 25.89 37.65 49.08
C ALA A 99 24.63 36.90 49.55
N ASN A 100 23.83 37.54 50.42
CA ASN A 100 22.57 36.97 50.90
C ASN A 100 21.56 36.77 49.77
N ASP A 101 21.43 37.74 48.87
CA ASP A 101 20.51 37.63 47.73
C ASP A 101 20.95 36.55 46.74
N ARG A 102 22.26 36.43 46.50
CA ARG A 102 22.83 35.33 45.71
C ARG A 102 22.54 33.97 46.34
N GLN A 103 22.66 33.84 47.66
CA GLN A 103 22.34 32.61 48.37
C GLN A 103 20.86 32.24 48.22
N LYS A 104 19.94 33.19 48.47
CA LYS A 104 18.49 32.98 48.27
C LYS A 104 18.18 32.56 46.84
N GLN A 105 18.81 33.20 45.85
CA GLN A 105 18.61 32.85 44.45
C GLN A 105 19.08 31.41 44.16
N GLN A 106 20.22 30.99 44.72
CA GLN A 106 20.71 29.62 44.59
C GLN A 106 19.75 28.60 45.22
N GLU A 107 19.19 28.90 46.39
CA GLU A 107 18.18 28.06 47.05
C GLU A 107 16.93 27.91 46.18
N ILE A 108 16.39 29.02 45.66
CA ILE A 108 15.25 29.02 44.74
C ILE A 108 15.56 28.20 43.47
N CYS A 109 16.73 28.41 42.87
CA CYS A 109 17.15 27.65 41.69
C CYS A 109 17.29 26.15 41.98
N ALA A 110 17.79 25.76 43.15
CA ALA A 110 17.91 24.37 43.56
C ALA A 110 16.52 23.72 43.75
N GLU A 111 15.59 24.42 44.41
CA GLU A 111 14.20 23.96 44.56
C GLU A 111 13.50 23.79 43.22
N LEU A 112 13.62 24.79 42.33
CA LEU A 112 13.04 24.71 40.99
C LEU A 112 13.66 23.57 40.18
N SER A 113 14.97 23.39 40.25
CA SER A 113 15.66 22.28 39.57
C SER A 113 15.20 20.92 40.09
N HIS A 114 14.91 20.80 41.39
CA HIS A 114 14.31 19.60 41.96
C HIS A 114 12.89 19.37 41.44
N LYS A 115 12.02 20.39 41.46
CA LYS A 115 10.64 20.31 40.94
C LYS A 115 10.61 19.94 39.45
N VAL A 116 11.48 20.54 38.64
CA VAL A 116 11.58 20.22 37.20
C VAL A 116 12.02 18.78 36.98
N ARG A 117 12.99 18.27 37.76
CA ARG A 117 13.39 16.86 37.70
C ARG A 117 12.24 15.92 38.05
N GLN A 118 11.50 16.22 39.11
CA GLN A 118 10.31 15.43 39.49
C GLN A 118 9.25 15.44 38.39
N MET A 119 8.94 16.60 37.82
CA MET A 119 7.97 16.72 36.73
C MET A 119 8.40 15.92 35.50
N ARG A 120 9.69 15.97 35.12
CA ARG A 120 10.21 15.17 34.01
C ARG A 120 10.08 13.67 34.27
N ALA A 121 10.44 13.21 35.47
CA ALA A 121 10.27 11.81 35.85
C ALA A 121 8.80 11.37 35.78
N GLN A 122 7.87 12.21 36.25
CA GLN A 122 6.43 11.93 36.13
C GLN A 122 5.96 11.87 34.68
N GLN A 123 6.44 12.77 33.81
CA GLN A 123 6.12 12.75 32.38
C GLN A 123 6.65 11.49 31.69
N GLU A 124 7.88 11.08 32.00
CA GLU A 124 8.46 9.84 31.48
C GLU A 124 7.64 8.61 31.93
N GLU A 125 7.24 8.55 33.19
CA GLU A 125 6.38 7.47 33.69
C GLU A 125 5.00 7.46 33.02
N MET A 126 4.36 8.63 32.85
CA MET A 126 3.10 8.73 32.11
C MET A 126 3.25 8.22 30.67
N ALA A 127 4.30 8.65 29.96
CA ALA A 127 4.57 8.21 28.59
C ALA A 127 4.82 6.69 28.50
N ARG A 128 5.53 6.10 29.48
CA ARG A 128 5.73 4.64 29.56
C ARG A 128 4.42 3.90 29.73
N LEU A 129 3.55 4.38 30.63
CA LEU A 129 2.25 3.78 30.87
C LEU A 129 1.33 3.90 29.64
N GLU A 130 1.29 5.05 28.99
CA GLU A 130 0.54 5.25 27.75
C GLU A 130 1.01 4.32 26.64
N ALA A 131 2.33 4.18 26.47
CA ALA A 131 2.91 3.24 25.50
C ALA A 131 2.55 1.78 25.82
N ALA A 132 2.58 1.39 27.09
CA ALA A 132 2.18 0.05 27.53
C ALA A 132 0.69 -0.23 27.24
N ILE A 133 -0.20 0.73 27.55
CA ILE A 133 -1.63 0.62 27.24
C ILE A 133 -1.86 0.52 25.73
N ALA A 134 -1.16 1.32 24.93
CA ALA A 134 -1.24 1.27 23.48
C ALA A 134 -0.76 -0.06 22.92
N ALA A 135 0.34 -0.62 23.44
CA ALA A 135 0.84 -1.94 23.07
C ALA A 135 -0.19 -3.03 23.36
N GLN A 136 -0.77 -3.04 24.57
CA GLN A 136 -1.82 -4.00 24.93
C GLN A 136 -3.06 -3.90 24.04
N LYS A 137 -3.48 -2.69 23.66
CA LYS A 137 -4.59 -2.51 22.71
C LYS A 137 -4.27 -3.11 21.34
N ARG A 138 -3.09 -2.85 20.80
CA ARG A 138 -2.64 -3.42 19.52
C ARG A 138 -2.56 -4.94 19.56
N GLU A 139 -2.03 -5.52 20.63
CA GLU A 139 -1.99 -6.98 20.79
C GLU A 139 -3.40 -7.59 20.81
N ARG A 140 -4.34 -6.96 21.52
CA ARG A 140 -5.75 -7.39 21.53
C ARG A 140 -6.38 -7.31 20.15
N GLU A 141 -6.10 -6.25 19.38
CA GLU A 141 -6.59 -6.09 18.00
C GLU A 141 -6.03 -7.18 17.08
N ILE A 142 -4.71 -7.42 17.14
CA ILE A 142 -4.04 -8.48 16.36
C ILE A 142 -4.62 -9.86 16.72
N GLU A 143 -4.83 -10.13 18.00
CA GLU A 143 -5.41 -11.40 18.46
C GLU A 143 -6.86 -11.56 18.01
N GLN A 144 -7.66 -10.50 18.04
CA GLN A 144 -9.01 -10.52 17.49
C GLN A 144 -9.01 -10.77 15.98
N GLU A 145 -8.10 -10.15 15.24
CA GLU A 145 -7.93 -10.41 13.81
C GLU A 145 -7.53 -11.85 13.53
N ARG A 146 -6.58 -12.41 14.29
CA ARG A 146 -6.18 -13.82 14.19
C ARG A 146 -7.37 -14.74 14.38
N LYS A 147 -8.14 -14.56 15.46
CA LYS A 147 -9.37 -15.32 15.72
C LYS A 147 -10.41 -15.18 14.61
N LYS A 148 -10.56 -13.99 14.02
CA LYS A 148 -11.47 -13.77 12.88
C LYS A 148 -11.00 -14.56 11.65
N ARG A 149 -9.70 -14.49 11.33
CA ARG A 149 -9.09 -15.23 10.20
C ARG A 149 -9.22 -16.74 10.39
N GLU A 150 -8.96 -17.25 11.58
CA GLU A 150 -9.14 -18.67 11.90
C GLU A 150 -10.59 -19.13 11.71
N LYS A 151 -11.56 -18.37 12.23
CA LYS A 151 -12.98 -18.66 12.03
C LYS A 151 -13.38 -18.66 10.56
N GLU A 152 -12.87 -17.71 9.79
CA GLU A 152 -13.10 -17.65 8.35
C GLU A 152 -12.50 -18.86 7.62
N MET A 153 -11.27 -19.25 7.97
CA MET A 153 -10.63 -20.44 7.42
C MET A 153 -11.40 -21.71 7.73
N CYS A 154 -11.90 -21.86 8.96
CA CYS A 154 -12.79 -22.98 9.34
C CYS A 154 -14.07 -22.98 8.49
N ARG A 155 -14.72 -21.83 8.31
CA ARG A 155 -15.92 -21.73 7.45
C ARG A 155 -15.61 -22.15 6.01
N ARG A 156 -14.55 -21.58 5.42
CA ARG A 156 -14.09 -21.93 4.06
C ARG A 156 -13.79 -23.43 3.92
N ALA A 157 -13.20 -24.05 4.93
CA ALA A 157 -12.94 -25.49 4.94
C ALA A 157 -14.24 -26.30 4.98
N THR A 158 -15.19 -25.94 5.85
CA THR A 158 -16.51 -26.61 5.90
C THR A 158 -17.28 -26.47 4.61
N ASP A 159 -17.26 -25.30 3.97
CA ASP A 159 -17.95 -25.06 2.70
C ASP A 159 -17.27 -25.82 1.55
N LYS A 160 -15.94 -25.87 1.53
CA LYS A 160 -15.18 -26.70 0.57
C LYS A 160 -15.56 -28.18 0.70
N GLU A 161 -15.74 -28.68 1.92
CA GLU A 161 -16.13 -30.08 2.14
C GLU A 161 -17.55 -30.36 1.68
N LYS A 162 -18.51 -29.45 1.97
CA LYS A 162 -19.89 -29.55 1.44
C LYS A 162 -19.91 -29.56 -0.09
N ILE A 163 -19.10 -28.71 -0.74
CA ILE A 163 -18.99 -28.66 -2.19
C ILE A 163 -18.49 -29.99 -2.74
N LYS A 164 -17.45 -30.59 -2.15
CA LYS A 164 -16.96 -31.91 -2.55
C LYS A 164 -18.04 -32.98 -2.42
N GLN A 165 -18.75 -33.02 -1.30
CA GLN A 165 -19.85 -33.97 -1.06
C GLN A 165 -20.93 -33.84 -2.14
N TYR A 166 -21.36 -32.61 -2.44
CA TYR A 166 -22.33 -32.34 -3.50
C TYR A 166 -21.86 -32.83 -4.88
N TYR A 167 -20.60 -32.59 -5.24
CA TYR A 167 -20.06 -33.07 -6.53
C TYR A 167 -19.94 -34.59 -6.56
N ALA A 168 -19.56 -35.24 -5.46
CA ALA A 168 -19.52 -36.69 -5.36
C ALA A 168 -20.92 -37.30 -5.53
N GLU A 169 -21.94 -36.76 -4.85
CA GLU A 169 -23.34 -37.19 -5.04
C GLU A 169 -23.81 -36.99 -6.48
N LYS A 170 -23.44 -35.86 -7.10
CA LYS A 170 -23.77 -35.58 -8.50
C LYS A 170 -23.08 -36.55 -9.45
N GLN A 171 -21.84 -36.94 -9.18
CA GLN A 171 -21.13 -37.98 -9.94
C GLN A 171 -21.81 -39.33 -9.77
N TRP A 172 -22.11 -39.74 -8.54
CA TRP A 172 -22.80 -40.99 -8.25
C TRP A 172 -24.15 -41.09 -8.98
N LYS A 173 -24.96 -40.02 -8.95
CA LYS A 173 -26.23 -39.99 -9.70
C LYS A 173 -26.03 -40.12 -11.21
N ARG A 174 -24.95 -39.55 -11.77
CA ARG A 174 -24.62 -39.69 -13.20
C ARG A 174 -24.21 -41.13 -13.53
N GLU A 175 -23.37 -41.72 -12.70
CA GLU A 175 -22.93 -43.12 -12.85
C GLU A 175 -24.11 -44.08 -12.73
N GLU A 176 -25.02 -43.87 -11.78
CA GLU A 176 -26.23 -44.66 -11.63
C GLU A 176 -27.12 -44.56 -12.88
N LEU A 177 -27.34 -43.35 -13.41
CA LEU A 177 -28.07 -43.16 -14.65
C LEU A 177 -27.38 -43.84 -15.84
N GLU A 178 -26.05 -43.73 -15.93
CA GLU A 178 -25.27 -44.39 -16.97
C GLU A 178 -25.39 -45.91 -16.88
N GLN A 179 -25.37 -46.48 -15.67
CA GLN A 179 -25.59 -47.92 -15.45
C GLN A 179 -26.99 -48.34 -15.88
N ARG A 180 -28.03 -47.57 -15.52
CA ARG A 180 -29.41 -47.84 -15.98
C ARG A 180 -29.51 -47.77 -17.52
N HIS A 181 -28.86 -46.79 -18.15
CA HIS A 181 -28.83 -46.69 -19.60
C HIS A 181 -28.08 -47.87 -20.25
N LYS A 182 -26.97 -48.33 -19.65
CA LYS A 182 -26.24 -49.52 -20.11
C LYS A 182 -27.10 -50.78 -20.02
N GLN A 183 -27.79 -50.98 -18.89
CA GLN A 183 -28.73 -52.10 -18.72
C GLN A 183 -29.84 -52.06 -19.77
N ARG A 184 -30.48 -50.90 -19.96
CA ARG A 184 -31.53 -50.75 -20.98
C ARG A 184 -31.02 -50.99 -22.41
N LEU A 185 -29.78 -50.57 -22.70
CA LEU A 185 -29.14 -50.83 -23.98
C LEU A 185 -28.87 -52.33 -24.19
N GLU A 186 -28.45 -53.05 -23.15
CA GLU A 186 -28.26 -54.51 -23.19
C GLU A 186 -29.58 -55.25 -23.41
N GLU A 187 -30.65 -54.87 -22.71
CA GLU A 187 -32.00 -55.40 -22.95
C GLU A 187 -32.43 -55.22 -24.40
N LEU A 188 -32.30 -54.00 -24.93
CA LEU A 188 -32.63 -53.71 -26.33
C LEU A 188 -31.76 -54.51 -27.31
N LYS A 189 -30.46 -54.72 -27.00
CA LYS A 189 -29.59 -55.57 -27.83
C LYS A 189 -30.06 -57.03 -27.81
N ASN A 190 -30.54 -57.53 -26.67
CA ASN A 190 -31.08 -58.88 -26.56
C ASN A 190 -32.38 -59.01 -27.35
N GLU A 191 -33.31 -58.05 -27.22
CA GLU A 191 -34.54 -58.00 -28.01
C GLU A 191 -34.22 -57.97 -29.52
N MET A 192 -33.25 -57.15 -29.94
CA MET A 192 -32.77 -57.08 -31.32
C MET A 192 -32.13 -58.40 -31.78
N ALA A 193 -31.39 -59.09 -30.92
CA ALA A 193 -30.79 -60.38 -31.22
C ALA A 193 -31.84 -61.49 -31.37
N GLU A 194 -32.85 -61.53 -30.48
CA GLU A 194 -33.99 -62.45 -30.58
C GLU A 194 -34.78 -62.20 -31.88
N GLN A 195 -35.04 -60.93 -32.21
CA GLN A 195 -35.71 -60.57 -33.45
C GLN A 195 -34.87 -60.97 -34.66
N ALA A 196 -33.55 -60.79 -34.61
CA ALA A 196 -32.64 -61.22 -35.66
C ALA A 196 -32.66 -62.75 -35.85
N GLU A 197 -32.74 -63.55 -34.79
CA GLU A 197 -32.92 -65.01 -34.89
C GLU A 197 -34.26 -65.38 -35.54
N LYS A 198 -35.37 -64.77 -35.08
CA LYS A 198 -36.68 -64.98 -35.71
C LYS A 198 -36.68 -64.61 -37.19
N ASP A 199 -35.99 -63.54 -37.56
CA ASP A 199 -35.86 -63.11 -38.95
C ASP A 199 -34.94 -64.05 -39.76
N ARG A 200 -33.87 -64.60 -39.16
CA ARG A 200 -33.06 -65.67 -39.78
C ARG A 200 -33.90 -66.92 -40.07
N GLU A 201 -34.70 -67.36 -39.11
CA GLU A 201 -35.63 -68.49 -39.29
C GLU A 201 -36.66 -68.21 -40.38
N ARG A 202 -37.27 -67.02 -40.39
CA ARG A 202 -38.21 -66.59 -41.43
C ARG A 202 -37.59 -66.63 -42.82
N VAL A 203 -36.34 -66.17 -42.94
CA VAL A 203 -35.59 -66.20 -44.20
C VAL A 203 -35.27 -67.65 -44.62
N LYS A 204 -34.81 -68.51 -43.70
CA LYS A 204 -34.57 -69.93 -43.97
C LYS A 204 -35.83 -70.65 -44.44
N HIS A 205 -36.96 -70.45 -43.76
CA HIS A 205 -38.25 -71.03 -44.18
C HIS A 205 -38.66 -70.56 -45.59
N ARG A 206 -38.47 -69.28 -45.91
CA ARG A 206 -38.71 -68.76 -47.27
C ARG A 206 -37.77 -69.40 -48.30
N GLN A 207 -36.50 -69.60 -47.96
CA GLN A 207 -35.54 -70.30 -48.81
C GLN A 207 -35.95 -71.75 -49.07
N GLU A 208 -36.36 -72.48 -48.04
CA GLU A 208 -36.85 -73.87 -48.15
C GLU A 208 -38.12 -73.96 -49.00
N LEU A 209 -39.07 -73.05 -48.82
CA LEU A 209 -40.29 -72.99 -49.64
C LEU A 209 -39.96 -72.76 -51.12
N LEU A 210 -39.00 -71.88 -51.41
CA LEU A 210 -38.50 -71.66 -52.77
C LEU A 210 -37.80 -72.90 -53.33
N GLN A 211 -37.02 -73.62 -52.52
CA GLN A 211 -36.41 -74.88 -52.94
C GLN A 211 -37.46 -75.96 -53.24
N LYS A 212 -38.50 -76.10 -52.42
CA LYS A 212 -39.64 -77.01 -52.68
C LYS A 212 -40.31 -76.68 -54.01
N ARG A 213 -40.65 -75.42 -54.25
CA ARG A 213 -41.20 -74.97 -55.54
C ARG A 213 -40.28 -75.26 -56.73
N ARG A 214 -38.95 -75.14 -56.56
CA ARG A 214 -37.97 -75.50 -57.59
C ARG A 214 -37.95 -77.01 -57.86
N LEU A 215 -38.01 -77.84 -56.83
CA LEU A 215 -38.07 -79.29 -56.95
C LEU A 215 -39.38 -79.75 -57.58
N GLU A 216 -40.52 -79.20 -57.16
CA GLU A 216 -41.83 -79.45 -57.76
C GLU A 216 -41.85 -79.08 -59.25
N LYS A 217 -41.29 -77.91 -59.62
CA LYS A 217 -41.13 -77.54 -61.04
C LYS A 217 -40.25 -78.53 -61.80
N LYS A 218 -39.14 -78.99 -61.22
CA LYS A 218 -38.28 -80.00 -61.86
C LYS A 218 -39.02 -81.33 -62.02
N ALA A 219 -39.74 -81.79 -61.00
CA ALA A 219 -40.52 -83.02 -61.04
C ALA A 219 -41.65 -82.93 -62.07
N PHE A 220 -42.34 -81.79 -62.14
CA PHE A 220 -43.36 -81.52 -63.15
C PHE A 220 -42.79 -81.55 -64.57
N ILE A 221 -41.62 -80.93 -64.81
CA ILE A 221 -40.92 -81.03 -66.09
C ILE A 221 -40.57 -82.49 -66.40
N LEU A 222 -40.10 -83.25 -65.41
CA LEU A 222 -39.71 -84.66 -65.60
C LEU A 222 -40.93 -85.55 -65.93
N GLN A 223 -42.08 -85.30 -65.29
CA GLN A 223 -43.34 -85.96 -65.63
C GLN A 223 -43.83 -85.59 -67.03
N GLN A 224 -43.74 -84.31 -67.44
CA GLN A 224 -44.09 -83.93 -68.81
C GLN A 224 -43.19 -84.61 -69.84
N MET A 225 -41.87 -84.72 -69.57
CA MET A 225 -40.96 -85.48 -70.44
C MET A 225 -41.35 -86.96 -70.52
N GLN A 226 -41.76 -87.59 -69.42
CA GLN A 226 -42.23 -88.99 -69.40
C GLN A 226 -43.55 -89.17 -70.15
N GLU A 227 -44.52 -88.27 -69.97
CA GLU A 227 -45.78 -88.28 -70.72
C GLU A 227 -45.56 -88.04 -72.22
N GLU A 228 -44.60 -87.19 -72.60
CA GLU A 228 -44.20 -86.99 -74.00
C GLU A 228 -43.52 -88.24 -74.58
N GLU A 229 -42.62 -88.89 -73.83
CA GLU A 229 -42.02 -90.17 -74.25
C GLU A 229 -43.08 -91.28 -74.40
N GLU A 230 -44.05 -91.37 -73.49
CA GLU A 230 -45.15 -92.32 -73.58
C GLU A 230 -46.09 -92.02 -74.75
N ARG A 231 -46.43 -90.73 -75.00
CA ARG A 231 -47.16 -90.33 -76.20
C ARG A 231 -46.41 -90.68 -77.48
N GLN A 232 -45.11 -90.45 -77.52
CA GLN A 232 -44.28 -90.80 -78.68
C GLN A 232 -44.28 -92.32 -78.92
N LYS A 233 -44.10 -93.14 -77.87
CA LYS A 233 -44.22 -94.61 -77.98
C LYS A 233 -45.62 -95.05 -78.43
N HIS A 234 -46.68 -94.37 -77.97
CA HIS A 234 -48.05 -94.67 -78.35
C HIS A 234 -48.35 -94.28 -79.81
N LEU A 235 -47.81 -93.16 -80.27
CA LEU A 235 -47.84 -92.75 -81.67
C LEU A 235 -47.04 -93.73 -82.52
N ASP A 236 -45.79 -94.05 -82.19
CA ASP A 236 -44.96 -94.99 -82.97
C ASP A 236 -45.62 -96.37 -83.12
N ALA A 237 -46.27 -96.88 -82.07
CA ALA A 237 -47.07 -98.11 -82.13
C ALA A 237 -48.34 -97.98 -82.97
N TYR A 238 -48.96 -96.79 -83.01
CA TYR A 238 -50.10 -96.48 -83.87
C TYR A 238 -49.65 -96.41 -85.35
N TRP A 239 -48.51 -95.77 -85.63
CA TRP A 239 -47.93 -95.69 -86.98
C TRP A 239 -47.49 -97.06 -87.51
N GLN A 240 -46.99 -97.97 -86.66
CA GLN A 240 -46.72 -99.36 -87.04
C GLN A 240 -48.00 -100.16 -87.37
N LYS A 241 -49.15 -99.86 -86.76
CA LYS A 241 -50.43 -100.57 -87.00
C LYS A 241 -51.22 -100.07 -88.22
N PHE A 242 -50.93 -98.86 -88.69
CA PHE A 242 -51.57 -98.26 -89.88
C PHE A 242 -50.60 -98.02 -91.03
N ALA A 243 -49.47 -98.72 -91.06
CA ALA A 243 -48.59 -98.80 -92.22
C ALA A 243 -49.24 -99.66 -93.33
N VAL A 244 -50.36 -99.16 -93.87
CA VAL A 244 -50.98 -99.67 -95.08
C VAL A 244 -50.56 -98.76 -96.22
N THR A 245 -49.66 -99.33 -97.01
CA THR A 245 -49.26 -98.95 -98.37
C THR A 245 -50.48 -98.63 -99.23
N ALA A 246 -50.80 -97.34 -99.33
CA ALA A 246 -51.65 -96.83 -100.40
C ALA A 246 -50.84 -96.84 -101.70
N GLN A 247 -51.34 -97.57 -102.70
CA GLN A 247 -50.76 -97.57 -104.04
C GLN A 247 -50.83 -96.16 -104.64
N PHE A 248 -49.71 -95.78 -105.26
CA PHE A 248 -49.46 -94.45 -105.80
C PHE A 248 -50.39 -94.20 -107.00
N ASP A 249 -51.48 -93.47 -106.81
CA ASP A 249 -52.38 -93.02 -107.88
C ASP A 249 -52.14 -91.53 -108.18
N PRO A 250 -51.29 -91.21 -109.17
CA PRO A 250 -50.80 -89.85 -109.43
C PRO A 250 -51.89 -88.89 -109.95
N VAL A 251 -53.06 -89.39 -110.35
CA VAL A 251 -54.14 -88.53 -110.86
C VAL A 251 -54.93 -87.88 -109.73
N ARG A 252 -55.05 -88.55 -108.57
CA ARG A 252 -55.77 -88.03 -107.39
C ARG A 252 -54.94 -87.05 -106.55
N MET A 253 -53.61 -87.15 -106.60
CA MET A 253 -52.70 -86.26 -105.86
C MET A 253 -52.49 -84.92 -106.57
N MET A 254 -52.73 -84.87 -107.88
CA MET A 254 -52.64 -83.66 -108.72
C MET A 254 -54.02 -83.04 -109.02
N SER A 255 -55.12 -83.66 -108.57
CA SER A 255 -56.47 -83.13 -108.78
C SER A 255 -56.86 -82.14 -107.69
N ASP A 256 -57.17 -80.91 -108.10
CA ASP A 256 -57.63 -79.84 -107.21
C ASP A 256 -58.94 -80.22 -106.50
N THR A 257 -58.87 -80.42 -105.18
CA THR A 257 -60.04 -80.67 -104.31
C THR A 257 -60.88 -79.41 -104.09
N GLU A 258 -62.19 -79.57 -103.87
CA GLU A 258 -63.17 -78.47 -103.76
C GLU A 258 -62.82 -77.39 -102.72
N ALA A 259 -61.99 -77.69 -101.71
CA ALA A 259 -61.48 -76.74 -100.72
C ALA A 259 -60.37 -75.79 -101.24
N SER A 260 -59.66 -76.12 -102.33
CA SER A 260 -58.66 -75.22 -102.94
C SER A 260 -59.30 -74.19 -103.89
N LYS A 261 -60.38 -74.57 -104.60
CA LYS A 261 -61.19 -73.65 -105.41
C LYS A 261 -61.90 -72.58 -104.56
N ALA A 262 -62.23 -72.90 -103.31
CA ALA A 262 -62.85 -71.94 -102.37
C ALA A 262 -61.87 -70.90 -101.78
N ARG A 263 -60.55 -71.13 -101.81
CA ARG A 263 -59.54 -70.16 -101.30
C ARG A 263 -59.03 -69.16 -102.34
N ILE A 264 -59.24 -69.41 -103.63
CA ILE A 264 -58.67 -68.59 -104.73
C ILE A 264 -59.66 -67.55 -105.30
N GLY A 265 -60.88 -67.44 -104.74
CA GLY A 265 -61.68 -66.20 -104.80
C GLY A 265 -61.81 -65.56 -106.19
N ILE A 266 -62.50 -66.22 -107.12
CA ILE A 266 -62.89 -65.61 -108.39
C ILE A 266 -64.42 -65.53 -108.44
N GLY A 267 -64.95 -64.36 -108.05
CA GLY A 267 -66.26 -63.89 -108.49
C GLY A 267 -67.44 -63.97 -107.50
N THR A 268 -67.35 -63.31 -106.33
CA THR A 268 -68.49 -62.57 -105.72
C THR A 268 -67.98 -61.69 -104.57
N GLN A 269 -68.48 -60.46 -104.51
CA GLN A 269 -68.08 -59.35 -103.61
C GLN A 269 -68.41 -59.62 -102.14
N GLU A 270 -67.48 -59.29 -101.23
CA GLU A 270 -67.69 -58.42 -100.04
C GLU A 270 -66.53 -58.54 -99.03
N GLU A 271 -65.90 -57.39 -98.76
CA GLU A 271 -64.91 -57.18 -97.69
C GLU A 271 -65.62 -57.19 -96.31
N PHE A 272 -65.11 -57.94 -95.32
CA PHE A 272 -65.68 -57.96 -93.98
C PHE A 272 -64.74 -57.37 -92.91
N LEU A 273 -65.30 -56.43 -92.16
CA LEU A 273 -64.67 -55.50 -91.22
C LEU A 273 -64.29 -56.14 -89.86
N PRO A 274 -63.15 -55.77 -89.24
CA PRO A 274 -62.76 -56.23 -87.91
C PRO A 274 -63.55 -55.58 -86.75
N GLN A 275 -63.85 -56.42 -85.76
CA GLN A 275 -64.71 -56.26 -84.59
C GLN A 275 -64.17 -55.26 -83.54
N LYS A 276 -65.06 -54.45 -82.94
CA LYS A 276 -64.75 -53.48 -81.87
C LYS A 276 -64.42 -54.15 -80.51
N PRO A 277 -63.54 -53.56 -79.67
CA PRO A 277 -63.19 -54.11 -78.36
C PRO A 277 -64.30 -53.95 -77.32
N LEU A 278 -64.36 -54.94 -76.42
CA LEU A 278 -65.41 -55.20 -75.41
C LEU A 278 -65.34 -54.36 -74.13
N PHE A 279 -64.39 -53.41 -73.99
CA PHE A 279 -64.27 -52.56 -72.78
C PHE A 279 -63.90 -51.11 -73.11
N TYR A 280 -64.41 -50.19 -72.29
CA TYR A 280 -64.29 -48.74 -72.43
C TYR A 280 -62.88 -48.27 -72.05
N LEU A 281 -62.13 -47.76 -73.02
CA LEU A 281 -60.83 -47.11 -72.81
C LEU A 281 -61.07 -45.62 -72.57
N SER A 282 -60.95 -45.19 -71.31
CA SER A 282 -60.85 -43.77 -70.96
C SER A 282 -59.44 -43.28 -71.26
N THR A 283 -59.15 -42.97 -72.52
CA THR A 283 -57.90 -42.28 -72.90
C THR A 283 -58.16 -40.80 -73.10
N TYR A 284 -57.21 -40.00 -72.64
CA TYR A 284 -57.23 -38.53 -72.65
C TYR A 284 -57.35 -37.96 -74.07
N THR A 285 -58.13 -36.89 -74.21
CA THR A 285 -58.26 -36.12 -75.46
C THR A 285 -57.20 -35.00 -75.49
N ASP A 286 -56.72 -34.69 -76.70
CA ASP A 286 -55.63 -33.76 -77.13
C ASP A 286 -55.71 -32.28 -76.63
N LYS A 287 -56.43 -32.00 -75.54
CA LYS A 287 -56.35 -30.73 -74.79
C LYS A 287 -55.75 -30.89 -73.38
N GLN A 288 -55.33 -32.09 -73.01
CA GLN A 288 -54.50 -32.39 -71.85
C GLN A 288 -53.51 -33.46 -72.30
N VAL A 289 -52.41 -32.99 -72.90
CA VAL A 289 -51.27 -33.82 -73.30
C VAL A 289 -50.74 -34.62 -72.11
#